data_AF-A0AB34GQI7-F1
#
_entry.id   AF-A0AB34GQI7-F1
#
_cell.length_a   1.000
_cell.length_b   1.000
_cell.length_c   1.000
_cell.angle_alpha   90.00
_cell.angle_beta   90.00
_cell.angle_gamma   90.00
#
_symmetry.space_group_name_H-M   'P 1'
#
loop_
_entity.id
_entity.type
_entity.pdbx_description
1 polymer ?
#
loop_
_entity_poly.entity_id
_entity_poly.type
_entity_poly.pdbx_seq_one_letter_code
_entity_poly.pdbx_strand_id
1 'polypeptide(L)'
;MDRETLIDVARTSLRTKVHAELADVLTEAVVDSILAIKKQDEPIDLFMVEIMEMKHKSETDTSLIRGLVLDHGARHPDMKKRVEDAYILTCNVSLE
;
A
#
# COMPACT_ATOMS: atom_id res chain seq x y z
N MET A 1 12.21 -18.03 7.03
CA MET A 1 12.31 -17.49 5.67
C MET A 1 13.00 -16.16 5.75
N ASP A 2 14.04 -15.97 4.94
CA ASP A 2 14.84 -14.76 4.88
C ASP A 2 14.20 -13.74 3.92
N ARG A 3 14.35 -12.44 4.19
CA ARG A 3 13.87 -11.37 3.31
C ARG A 3 14.47 -11.51 1.90
N GLU A 4 15.75 -11.86 1.80
CA GLU A 4 16.43 -12.03 0.51
C GLU A 4 15.76 -13.11 -0.34
N THR A 5 15.42 -14.25 0.26
CA THR A 5 14.70 -15.32 -0.44
C THR A 5 13.31 -14.90 -0.93
N LEU A 6 12.61 -14.03 -0.19
CA LEU A 6 11.30 -13.52 -0.59
C LEU A 6 11.42 -12.52 -1.76
N ILE A 7 12.48 -11.71 -1.76
CA ILE A 7 12.79 -10.78 -2.84
C ILE A 7 13.04 -11.54 -4.14
N ASP A 8 13.85 -12.59 -4.12
CA ASP A 8 14.13 -13.35 -5.33
C ASP A 8 12.87 -14.03 -5.89
N VAL A 9 12.03 -14.61 -5.03
CA VAL A 9 10.76 -15.23 -5.42
C VAL A 9 9.80 -14.20 -6.04
N ALA A 10 9.65 -13.04 -5.40
CA ALA A 10 8.79 -11.97 -5.88
C ALA A 10 9.31 -11.40 -7.21
N ARG A 11 10.62 -11.14 -7.31
CA ARG A 11 11.29 -10.65 -8.51
C ARG A 11 11.12 -11.59 -9.70
N THR A 12 11.37 -12.89 -9.51
CA THR A 12 11.18 -13.90 -10.57
C THR A 12 9.74 -13.90 -11.07
N SER A 13 8.77 -13.80 -10.16
CA SER A 13 7.35 -13.78 -10.53
C SER A 13 6.99 -12.51 -11.30
N LEU A 14 7.41 -11.35 -10.82
CA LEU A 14 7.10 -10.04 -11.41
C LEU A 14 7.75 -9.83 -12.79
N ARG A 15 9.00 -10.29 -12.98
CA ARG A 15 9.72 -10.16 -14.26
C ARG A 15 9.06 -10.90 -15.43
N THR A 16 8.15 -11.85 -15.15
CA THR A 16 7.35 -12.51 -16.19
C THR A 16 6.09 -11.75 -16.59
N LYS A 17 5.74 -10.68 -15.86
CA LYS A 17 4.49 -9.92 -16.02
C LYS A 17 4.71 -8.49 -16.47
N VAL A 18 5.80 -7.89 -16.04
CA VAL A 18 6.14 -6.49 -16.33
C VAL A 18 7.60 -6.35 -16.73
N HIS A 19 7.96 -5.17 -17.23
CA HIS A 19 9.35 -4.83 -17.54
C HIS A 19 10.25 -4.98 -16.32
N ALA A 20 11.50 -5.39 -16.54
CA ALA A 20 12.42 -5.72 -15.45
C ALA A 20 12.63 -4.55 -14.47
N GLU A 21 12.71 -3.32 -14.97
CA GLU A 21 12.87 -2.12 -14.15
C GLU A 21 11.67 -1.88 -13.22
N LEU A 22 10.46 -2.01 -13.74
CA LEU A 22 9.23 -1.89 -12.94
C LEU A 22 9.10 -3.07 -11.95
N ALA A 23 9.47 -4.28 -12.37
CA ALA A 23 9.47 -5.45 -11.50
C ALA A 23 10.38 -5.24 -10.28
N ASP A 24 11.56 -4.64 -10.48
CA ASP A 24 12.52 -4.42 -9.40
C ASP A 24 11.99 -3.37 -8.39
N VAL A 25 11.30 -2.31 -8.85
CA VAL A 25 10.61 -1.35 -7.97
C VAL A 25 9.49 -2.00 -7.17
N LEU A 26 8.63 -2.79 -7.83
CA LEU A 26 7.49 -3.45 -7.20
C LEU A 26 7.92 -4.55 -6.21
N THR A 27 9.06 -5.19 -6.44
CA THR A 27 9.55 -6.31 -5.62
C THR A 27 9.73 -5.89 -4.16
N GLU A 28 10.36 -4.75 -3.91
CA GLU A 28 10.58 -4.24 -2.54
C GLU A 28 9.24 -3.95 -1.84
N ALA A 29 8.32 -3.28 -2.53
CA ALA A 29 7.00 -2.95 -2.00
C ALA A 29 6.18 -4.19 -1.65
N VAL A 30 6.19 -5.22 -2.51
CA VAL A 30 5.47 -6.48 -2.27
C VAL A 30 6.02 -7.20 -1.04
N VAL A 31 7.34 -7.36 -0.95
CA VAL A 31 7.96 -8.07 0.18
C VAL A 31 7.69 -7.35 1.49
N ASP A 32 7.85 -6.03 1.51
CA ASP A 32 7.60 -5.23 2.72
C ASP A 32 6.13 -5.25 3.14
N SER A 33 5.19 -5.29 2.18
CA SER A 33 3.76 -5.41 2.47
C SER A 33 3.45 -6.73 3.17
N ILE A 34 3.99 -7.84 2.66
CA ILE A 34 3.78 -9.17 3.24
C ILE A 34 4.43 -9.28 4.62
N LEU A 35 5.62 -8.71 4.81
CA LEU A 35 6.29 -8.69 6.11
C LEU A 35 5.52 -7.87 7.15
N ALA A 36 4.84 -6.79 6.74
CA ALA A 36 4.05 -5.95 7.64
C ALA A 36 2.78 -6.65 8.17
N ILE A 37 2.14 -7.50 7.36
CA ILE A 37 0.91 -8.20 7.74
C ILE A 37 1.14 -9.56 8.39
N LYS A 38 2.37 -10.09 8.31
CA LYS A 38 2.71 -11.41 8.82
C LYS A 38 2.70 -11.44 10.35
N LYS A 39 1.81 -12.25 10.92
CA LYS A 39 1.78 -12.60 12.34
C LYS A 39 2.37 -13.99 12.57
N GLN A 40 2.91 -14.23 13.77
CA GLN A 40 3.36 -15.57 14.14
C GLN A 40 2.14 -16.50 14.28
N ASP A 41 2.24 -17.70 13.72
CA ASP A 41 1.22 -18.78 13.80
C ASP A 41 -0.15 -18.51 13.16
N GLU A 42 -0.34 -17.39 12.46
CA GLU A 42 -1.52 -17.11 11.65
C GLU A 42 -1.21 -17.22 10.14
N PRO A 43 -2.15 -17.73 9.31
CA PRO A 43 -2.02 -17.64 7.87
C PRO A 43 -2.05 -16.16 7.43
N ILE A 44 -1.38 -15.87 6.32
CA ILE A 44 -1.34 -14.52 5.76
C ILE A 44 -2.73 -14.15 5.24
N ASP A 45 -3.27 -13.05 5.75
CA ASP A 45 -4.52 -12.46 5.26
C ASP A 45 -4.25 -11.40 4.20
N LEU A 46 -4.62 -11.70 2.95
CA LEU A 46 -4.43 -10.79 1.81
C LEU A 46 -5.37 -9.58 1.84
N PHE A 47 -6.47 -9.62 2.61
CA PHE A 47 -7.36 -8.46 2.76
C PHE A 47 -6.69 -7.30 3.51
N MET A 48 -5.57 -7.56 4.18
CA MET A 48 -4.76 -6.55 4.86
C MET A 48 -3.87 -5.74 3.88
N VAL A 49 -3.80 -6.12 2.60
CA VAL A 49 -3.07 -5.39 1.56
C VAL A 49 -4.07 -4.87 0.52
N GLU A 50 -4.38 -3.58 0.61
CA GLU A 50 -5.23 -2.90 -0.35
C GLU A 50 -4.40 -2.31 -1.49
N ILE A 51 -4.85 -2.51 -2.73
CA ILE A 51 -4.24 -1.91 -3.93
C ILE A 51 -5.09 -0.72 -4.34
N MET A 52 -4.52 0.48 -4.22
CA MET A 52 -5.16 1.71 -4.68
C MET A 52 -4.50 2.22 -5.95
N GLU A 53 -5.31 2.50 -6.96
CA GLU A 53 -4.84 3.08 -8.22
C GLU A 53 -5.02 4.60 -8.20
N MET A 54 -3.95 5.32 -8.52
CA MET A 54 -4.00 6.76 -8.76
C MET A 54 -3.61 7.05 -10.20
N LYS A 55 -4.41 7.88 -10.88
CA LYS A 55 -4.10 8.30 -12.25
C LYS A 55 -2.97 9.32 -12.22
N HIS A 56 -1.75 8.83 -12.43
CA HIS A 56 -0.57 9.66 -12.63
C HIS A 56 0.04 9.43 -14.00
N LYS A 57 0.99 10.29 -14.40
CA LYS A 57 1.71 10.17 -15.69
C LYS A 57 2.87 9.17 -15.65
N SER A 58 3.16 8.61 -14.47
CA SER A 58 4.28 7.71 -14.22
C SER A 58 3.75 6.42 -13.60
N GLU A 59 4.24 5.29 -14.11
CA GLU A 59 3.95 3.94 -13.63
C GLU A 59 4.99 3.44 -12.60
N THR A 60 6.14 4.11 -12.50
CA THR A 60 7.24 3.73 -11.60
C THR A 60 7.03 4.22 -10.16
N ASP A 61 6.01 5.02 -9.90
CA ASP A 61 5.82 5.71 -8.61
C ASP A 61 4.99 4.89 -7.61
N THR A 62 4.89 3.58 -7.82
CA THR A 62 4.17 2.69 -6.89
C THR A 62 4.87 2.69 -5.53
N SER A 63 4.11 2.94 -4.45
CA SER A 63 4.66 3.03 -3.11
C SER A 63 3.81 2.26 -2.10
N LEU A 64 4.47 1.71 -1.09
CA LEU A 64 3.81 1.08 0.05
C LEU A 64 3.50 2.12 1.13
N ILE A 65 2.23 2.30 1.43
CA ILE A 65 1.77 3.07 2.58
C ILE A 65 1.44 2.10 3.72
N ARG A 66 2.11 2.25 4.87
CA ARG A 66 1.84 1.46 6.08
C ARG A 66 0.65 2.02 6.83
N GLY A 67 -0.51 1.99 6.19
CA GLY A 67 -1.75 2.57 6.70
C GLY A 67 -2.83 2.55 5.62
N LEU A 68 -3.94 3.21 5.91
CA LEU A 68 -5.05 3.33 4.97
C LEU A 68 -4.92 4.61 4.15
N VAL A 69 -5.08 4.50 2.84
CA VAL A 69 -5.20 5.65 1.94
C VAL A 69 -6.68 5.86 1.66
N LEU A 70 -7.13 7.11 1.71
CA LEU A 70 -8.51 7.49 1.40
C LEU A 70 -8.57 8.13 0.02
N ASP A 71 -9.61 7.82 -0.72
CA ASP A 71 -9.84 8.29 -2.09
C ASP A 71 -10.27 9.77 -2.16
N HIS A 72 -10.80 10.31 -1.06
CA HIS A 72 -11.23 11.70 -0.94
C HIS A 72 -10.50 12.43 0.19
N GLY A 73 -10.09 13.67 -0.09
CA GLY A 73 -9.46 14.58 0.87
C GLY A 73 -10.41 15.65 1.43
N ALA A 74 -9.81 16.63 2.11
CA ALA A 74 -10.52 17.77 2.66
C ALA A 74 -11.15 18.64 1.55
N ARG A 75 -12.42 19.01 1.73
CA ARG A 75 -13.20 19.78 0.73
C ARG A 75 -13.02 21.29 0.85
N HIS A 76 -12.87 21.82 2.06
CA HIS A 76 -12.77 23.27 2.30
C HIS A 76 -11.31 23.71 2.36
N PRO A 77 -10.91 24.85 1.75
CA PRO A 77 -9.52 25.31 1.76
C PRO A 77 -8.97 25.58 3.17
N ASP A 78 -9.83 26.02 4.09
CA ASP A 78 -9.44 26.30 5.48
C ASP A 78 -9.39 25.06 6.38
N MET A 79 -9.79 23.88 5.88
CA MET A 79 -9.58 22.63 6.61
C MET A 79 -8.07 22.34 6.69
N LYS A 80 -7.63 21.84 7.84
CA LYS A 80 -6.22 21.50 8.05
C LYS A 80 -5.77 20.46 7.02
N LYS A 81 -4.71 20.79 6.27
CA LYS A 81 -4.08 19.88 5.30
C LYS A 81 -3.26 18.75 5.94
N ARG A 82 -2.83 18.95 7.19
CA ARG A 82 -2.09 17.98 8.00
C ARG A 82 -2.66 17.98 9.41
N VAL A 83 -2.95 16.79 9.92
CA VAL A 83 -3.42 16.57 11.28
C VAL A 83 -2.54 15.48 11.88
N GLU A 84 -1.98 15.76 13.05
CA GLU A 84 -1.22 14.81 13.87
C GLU A 84 -2.03 14.47 15.10
N ASP A 85 -1.81 13.29 15.69
CA ASP A 85 -2.57 12.78 16.85
C ASP A 85 -4.09 12.85 16.64
N ALA A 86 -4.54 12.41 15.46
CA ALA A 86 -5.94 12.45 15.06
C ALA A 86 -6.73 11.27 15.64
N TYR A 87 -7.95 11.56 16.09
CA TYR A 87 -8.97 10.55 16.35
C TYR A 87 -9.98 10.54 15.19
N ILE A 88 -10.21 9.37 14.60
CA ILE A 88 -11.05 9.21 13.40
C ILE A 88 -12.46 8.81 13.83
N LEU A 89 -13.46 9.60 13.44
CA LEU A 89 -14.86 9.23 13.53
C LEU A 89 -15.32 8.63 12.19
N THR A 90 -15.63 7.34 12.18
CA THR A 90 -16.30 6.69 11.05
C THR A 90 -17.80 6.78 11.25
N CYS A 91 -18.53 7.34 10.28
CA CYS A 91 -19.96 7.57 10.40
C CYS A 91 -20.67 7.21 9.10
N ASN A 92 -21.80 6.51 9.20
CA ASN A 92 -22.66 6.17 8.07
C ASN A 92 -24.01 6.91 8.11
N VAL A 93 -24.17 7.88 9.01
CA VAL A 93 -25.34 8.77 9.03
C VAL A 93 -25.03 10.07 8.30
N SER A 94 -26.06 10.67 7.70
CA SER A 94 -25.91 11.96 7.03
C SER A 94 -25.72 13.07 8.06
N LEU A 95 -24.72 13.92 7.81
CA LEU A 95 -24.44 15.17 8.54
C LEU A 95 -24.58 16.39 7.62
N GLU A 96 -25.26 16.20 6.48
CA GLU A 96 -25.52 17.24 5.49
C GLU A 96 -26.42 18.35 6.02
#